data_AF-A0A7K8N5R9-F1
#
_entry.id   AF-A0A7K8N5R9-F1
#
_cell.length_a   1.000
_cell.length_b   1.000
_cell.length_c   1.000
_cell.angle_alpha   90.00
_cell.angle_beta   90.00
_cell.angle_gamma   90.00
#
_symmetry.space_group_name_H-M   'P 1'
#
loop_
_entity.id
_entity.type
_entity.pdbx_description
1 polymer ?
#
loop_
_entity_poly.entity_id
_entity_poly.type
_entity_poly.pdbx_seq_one_letter_code
_entity_poly.pdbx_strand_id
1 'polypeptide(L)'
;AEERLDSSYGSGALPETLPGLPAACRAEPLSPSPEGLSRQQLEALTYVSEDGDTLVHLAIIHCVPDVALCCIAQLPREVLEIQNDLFQTPLHLAVYLEQPSVIQALIHKGVNPGLQDRNGNTPLHLACEQQRVQCAQQLLQGTVLPDDTAKPSGHQQDLQLQNWQGLACLHISTLKGNIQMMSLLLQSGANIDVREGTSGKTPLHLAVECHNRRAVQFLLHKGAYVDAQMYNGCTPLHLAVGRKDAAIAAILSHSGADTLLRNMENETAQDLADGNDDLLALLPFDDLKISGKPVVCSE
;
A
#
# COMPACT_ATOMS: atom_id res chain seq x y z
N ALA A 1 22.35 5.88 10.98
CA ALA A 1 23.32 5.56 9.93
C ALA A 1 22.53 4.85 8.85
N GLU A 2 21.92 5.64 7.97
CA GLU A 2 21.05 5.18 6.90
C GLU A 2 21.84 5.22 5.60
N GLU A 3 22.08 4.07 5.00
CA GLU A 3 22.58 3.97 3.64
C GLU A 3 21.49 4.46 2.68
N ARG A 4 21.64 5.71 2.25
CA ARG A 4 21.17 6.16 0.96
C ARG A 4 21.86 5.31 -0.10
N LEU A 5 21.20 4.28 -0.58
CA LEU A 5 21.58 3.67 -1.84
C LEU A 5 21.08 4.60 -2.94
N ASP A 6 21.97 5.49 -3.34
CA ASP A 6 21.86 6.35 -4.51
C ASP A 6 21.56 5.47 -5.73
N SER A 7 20.31 5.50 -6.21
CA SER A 7 20.00 5.11 -7.59
C SER A 7 20.54 6.24 -8.48
N SER A 8 21.83 6.22 -8.76
CA SER A 8 22.40 7.08 -9.79
C SER A 8 21.85 6.63 -11.14
N TYR A 9 20.76 7.26 -11.60
CA TYR A 9 20.51 7.38 -13.03
C TYR A 9 21.72 8.12 -13.61
N GLY A 10 22.70 7.36 -14.10
CA GLY A 10 23.80 7.92 -14.86
C GLY A 10 23.19 8.58 -16.09
N SER A 11 23.40 9.88 -16.25
CA SER A 11 23.05 10.61 -17.47
C SER A 11 23.77 9.99 -18.68
N GLY A 12 23.17 8.98 -19.28
CA GLY A 12 23.39 8.64 -20.68
C GLY A 12 22.73 9.74 -21.49
N ALA A 13 23.55 10.57 -22.14
CA ALA A 13 23.06 11.58 -23.06
C ALA A 13 22.15 10.92 -24.10
N LEU A 14 20.94 11.48 -24.28
CA LEU A 14 20.08 11.18 -25.43
C LEU A 14 20.93 11.30 -26.70
N PRO A 15 21.01 10.28 -27.57
CA PRO A 15 21.54 10.51 -28.91
C PRO A 15 20.63 11.54 -29.60
N GLU A 16 21.28 12.45 -30.30
CA GLU A 16 20.72 13.66 -30.90
C GLU A 16 19.35 13.43 -31.57
N THR A 17 18.40 14.32 -31.23
CA THR A 17 17.17 14.62 -31.98
C THR A 17 16.43 13.44 -32.60
N LEU A 18 15.41 12.94 -31.89
CA LEU A 18 14.31 12.18 -32.49
C LEU A 18 13.68 12.99 -33.65
N PRO A 19 13.81 12.58 -34.92
CA PRO A 19 13.13 13.25 -36.01
C PRO A 19 11.66 12.82 -36.02
N GLY A 20 10.74 13.74 -35.72
CA GLY A 20 9.32 13.57 -36.04
C GLY A 20 8.29 13.66 -34.91
N LEU A 21 8.65 14.12 -33.71
CA LEU A 21 7.63 14.55 -32.73
C LEU A 21 7.13 15.95 -33.12
N PRO A 22 5.81 16.16 -33.35
CA PRO A 22 5.29 17.49 -33.67
C PRO A 22 5.56 18.44 -32.50
N ALA A 23 6.27 19.53 -32.80
CA ALA A 23 6.59 20.56 -31.84
C ALA A 23 5.30 21.21 -31.28
N ALA A 24 5.23 21.30 -29.94
CA ALA A 24 4.36 22.17 -29.15
C ALA A 24 3.04 22.59 -29.82
N CYS A 25 1.97 21.83 -29.54
CA CYS A 25 0.60 22.20 -29.89
C CYS A 25 0.22 23.54 -29.22
N ARG A 26 0.47 24.66 -29.91
CA ARG A 26 -0.29 25.89 -29.69
C ARG A 26 -1.73 25.62 -30.11
N ALA A 27 -2.65 25.95 -29.21
CA ALA A 27 -4.09 25.81 -29.38
C ALA A 27 -4.59 26.56 -30.61
N GLU A 28 -4.99 25.81 -31.63
CA GLU A 28 -5.93 26.20 -32.69
C GLU A 28 -6.94 25.05 -32.82
N PRO A 29 -8.24 25.33 -33.03
CA PRO A 29 -9.29 24.32 -32.97
C PRO A 29 -9.27 23.45 -34.22
N LEU A 30 -8.57 22.32 -34.16
CA LEU A 30 -8.48 21.35 -35.25
C LEU A 30 -9.71 20.44 -35.27
N SER A 31 -10.44 20.50 -36.40
CA SER A 31 -11.41 19.52 -36.85
C SER A 31 -10.79 18.10 -36.93
N PRO A 32 -11.57 17.02 -36.73
CA PRO A 32 -11.01 15.67 -36.67
C PRO A 32 -10.64 15.19 -38.09
N SER A 33 -9.35 14.99 -38.37
CA SER A 33 -8.90 14.20 -39.51
C SER A 33 -8.67 12.74 -39.10
N PRO A 34 -9.02 11.75 -39.95
CA PRO A 34 -8.92 10.33 -39.64
C PRO A 34 -7.57 9.76 -40.12
N GLU A 35 -6.45 10.35 -39.72
CA GLU A 35 -5.12 9.85 -40.09
C GLU A 35 -4.52 9.06 -38.93
N GLY A 36 -4.52 7.73 -39.07
CA GLY A 36 -3.77 6.85 -38.18
C GLY A 36 -2.26 7.10 -38.30
N LEU A 37 -1.53 6.82 -37.22
CA LEU A 37 -0.09 6.97 -37.13
C LEU A 37 0.64 6.27 -38.29
N SER A 38 1.65 6.93 -38.86
CA SER A 38 2.50 6.33 -39.87
C SER A 38 3.30 5.15 -39.30
N ARG A 39 3.72 4.21 -40.16
CA ARG A 39 4.49 3.03 -39.74
C ARG A 39 5.77 3.38 -38.97
N GLN A 40 6.46 4.44 -39.35
CA GLN A 40 7.66 4.92 -38.66
C GLN A 40 7.35 5.50 -37.27
N GLN A 41 6.21 6.18 -37.12
CA GLN A 41 5.76 6.67 -35.82
C GLN A 41 5.36 5.51 -34.90
N LEU A 42 4.71 4.46 -35.43
CA LEU A 42 4.41 3.24 -34.70
C LEU A 42 5.69 2.52 -34.25
N GLU A 43 6.69 2.38 -35.14
CA GLU A 43 7.98 1.76 -34.82
C GLU A 43 8.72 2.55 -33.72
N ALA A 44 8.74 3.88 -33.79
CA ALA A 44 9.33 4.74 -32.76
C ALA A 44 8.57 4.68 -31.41
N LEU A 45 7.24 4.55 -31.45
CA LEU A 45 6.39 4.41 -30.26
C LEU A 45 6.55 3.06 -29.56
N THR A 46 7.00 2.03 -30.29
CA THR A 46 7.33 0.69 -29.74
C THR A 46 8.81 0.52 -29.39
N TYR A 47 9.60 1.60 -29.42
CA TYR A 47 11.02 1.55 -29.01
C TYR A 47 11.16 1.08 -27.56
N VAL A 48 12.16 0.24 -27.34
CA VAL A 48 12.58 -0.27 -26.02
C VAL A 48 14.08 -0.01 -25.89
N SER A 49 14.51 0.59 -24.78
CA SER A 49 15.92 0.86 -24.48
C SER A 49 16.70 -0.41 -24.11
N GLU A 50 18.00 -0.27 -23.89
CA GLU A 50 18.85 -1.36 -23.37
C GLU A 50 18.43 -1.83 -21.97
N ASP A 51 17.81 -0.95 -21.17
CA ASP A 51 17.31 -1.23 -19.82
C ASP A 51 15.83 -1.73 -19.83
N GLY A 52 15.27 -2.00 -21.00
CA GLY A 52 13.87 -2.41 -21.15
C GLY A 52 12.86 -1.27 -21.06
N ASP A 53 13.29 -0.01 -21.02
CA ASP A 53 12.40 1.14 -20.91
C ASP A 53 11.72 1.45 -22.24
N THR A 54 10.39 1.46 -22.26
CA THR A 54 9.63 1.99 -23.40
C THR A 54 9.74 3.51 -23.47
N LEU A 55 9.35 4.11 -24.61
CA LEU A 55 9.31 5.57 -24.73
C LEU A 55 8.51 6.27 -23.61
N VAL A 56 7.46 5.63 -23.09
CA VAL A 56 6.66 6.15 -21.98
C VAL A 56 7.45 6.14 -20.66
N HIS A 57 8.22 5.07 -20.40
CA HIS A 57 9.12 5.03 -19.24
C HIS A 57 10.13 6.19 -19.31
N LEU A 58 10.81 6.35 -20.45
CA LEU A 58 11.79 7.41 -20.66
C LEU A 58 11.18 8.81 -20.52
N ALA A 59 10.00 9.06 -21.08
CA ALA A 59 9.30 10.34 -20.95
C ALA A 59 8.96 10.66 -19.48
N ILE A 60 8.61 9.65 -18.68
CA ILE A 60 8.33 9.79 -17.25
C ILE A 60 9.63 10.03 -16.47
N ILE A 61 10.68 9.24 -16.71
CA ILE A 61 12.00 9.34 -16.06
C ILE A 61 12.61 10.73 -16.27
N HIS A 62 12.52 11.25 -17.50
CA HIS A 62 13.03 12.58 -17.85
C HIS A 62 12.08 13.72 -17.49
N CYS A 63 10.97 13.44 -16.80
CA CYS A 63 9.99 14.42 -16.35
C CYS A 63 9.45 15.31 -17.48
N VAL A 64 9.10 14.69 -18.62
CA VAL A 64 8.52 15.35 -19.80
C VAL A 64 7.05 14.93 -19.95
N PRO A 65 6.14 15.46 -19.09
CA PRO A 65 4.78 14.95 -18.98
C PRO A 65 3.98 15.13 -20.28
N ASP A 66 4.24 16.19 -21.06
CA ASP A 66 3.54 16.42 -22.33
C ASP A 66 3.79 15.27 -23.33
N VAL A 67 5.03 14.78 -23.40
CA VAL A 67 5.41 13.64 -24.24
C VAL A 67 4.79 12.36 -23.70
N ALA A 68 4.85 12.15 -22.37
CA ALA A 68 4.25 10.99 -21.74
C ALA A 68 2.73 10.92 -22.00
N LEU A 69 2.01 12.02 -21.80
CA LEU A 69 0.57 12.13 -22.05
C LEU A 69 0.22 11.90 -23.51
N CYS A 70 1.01 12.48 -24.44
CA CYS A 70 0.84 12.26 -25.87
C CYS A 70 1.02 10.77 -26.23
N CYS A 71 2.03 10.11 -25.68
CA CYS A 71 2.26 8.67 -25.90
C CYS A 71 1.13 7.83 -25.30
N ILE A 72 0.70 8.10 -24.07
CA ILE A 72 -0.40 7.40 -23.39
C ILE A 72 -1.70 7.51 -24.20
N ALA A 73 -1.98 8.67 -24.78
CA ALA A 73 -3.17 8.88 -25.60
C ALA A 73 -3.20 8.00 -26.86
N GLN A 74 -2.03 7.69 -27.44
CA GLN A 74 -1.90 6.99 -28.72
C GLN A 74 -1.62 5.49 -28.58
N LEU A 75 -0.93 5.09 -27.53
CA LEU A 75 -0.51 3.71 -27.34
C LEU A 75 -1.66 2.83 -26.82
N PRO A 76 -1.69 1.55 -27.25
CA PRO A 76 -2.60 0.57 -26.69
C PRO A 76 -2.20 0.20 -25.26
N ARG A 77 -3.16 -0.32 -24.49
CA ARG A 77 -3.00 -0.65 -23.07
C ARG A 77 -1.83 -1.61 -22.83
N GLU A 78 -1.67 -2.60 -23.69
CA GLU A 78 -0.65 -3.65 -23.57
C GLU A 78 0.77 -3.07 -23.58
N VAL A 79 1.01 -2.01 -24.37
CA VAL A 79 2.31 -1.32 -24.42
C VAL A 79 2.55 -0.49 -23.16
N LEU A 80 1.48 0.06 -22.56
CA LEU A 80 1.53 0.80 -21.30
C LEU A 80 1.69 -0.11 -20.07
N GLU A 81 1.60 -1.44 -20.25
CA GLU A 81 1.80 -2.45 -19.22
C GLU A 81 3.14 -3.19 -19.34
N ILE A 82 3.92 -2.90 -20.39
CA ILE A 82 5.29 -3.43 -20.53
C ILE A 82 6.09 -3.04 -19.29
N GLN A 83 6.80 -4.02 -18.75
CA GLN A 83 7.69 -3.84 -17.62
C GLN A 83 9.14 -3.76 -18.11
N ASN A 84 9.92 -2.81 -17.59
CA ASN A 84 11.36 -2.72 -17.84
C ASN A 84 12.14 -3.83 -17.09
N ASP A 85 13.47 -3.79 -17.11
CA ASP A 85 14.31 -4.81 -16.47
C ASP A 85 14.19 -4.86 -14.93
N LEU A 86 13.62 -3.81 -14.32
CA LEU A 86 13.26 -3.76 -12.90
C LEU A 86 11.81 -4.19 -12.64
N PHE A 87 11.16 -4.79 -13.65
CA PHE A 87 9.76 -5.16 -13.66
C PHE A 87 8.82 -3.96 -13.41
N GLN A 88 9.26 -2.72 -13.64
CA GLN A 88 8.44 -1.54 -13.41
C GLN A 88 7.65 -1.23 -14.66
N THR A 89 6.36 -0.95 -14.50
CA THR A 89 5.53 -0.34 -15.56
C THR A 89 5.69 1.18 -15.54
N PRO A 90 5.24 1.91 -16.59
CA PRO A 90 5.16 3.37 -16.55
C PRO A 90 4.37 3.90 -15.35
N LEU A 91 3.36 3.17 -14.88
CA LEU A 91 2.58 3.55 -13.70
C LEU A 91 3.39 3.49 -12.41
N HIS A 92 4.31 2.53 -12.26
CA HIS A 92 5.21 2.48 -11.11
C HIS A 92 6.08 3.73 -11.07
N LEU A 93 6.70 4.10 -12.20
CA LEU A 93 7.55 5.28 -12.30
C LEU A 93 6.78 6.58 -12.12
N ALA A 94 5.57 6.69 -12.67
CA ALA A 94 4.72 7.86 -12.51
C ALA A 94 4.36 8.11 -11.03
N VAL A 95 4.12 7.03 -10.27
CA VAL A 95 3.90 7.12 -8.81
C VAL A 95 5.20 7.48 -8.09
N TYR A 96 6.30 6.80 -8.41
CA TYR A 96 7.60 7.02 -7.77
C TYR A 96 8.11 8.46 -7.92
N LEU A 97 7.87 9.07 -9.10
CA LEU A 97 8.25 10.44 -9.43
C LEU A 97 7.13 11.46 -9.17
N GLU A 98 6.01 11.05 -8.56
CA GLU A 98 4.88 11.91 -8.18
C GLU A 98 4.33 12.75 -9.34
N GLN A 99 3.99 12.11 -10.46
CA GLN A 99 3.44 12.77 -11.65
C GLN A 99 1.92 12.54 -11.75
N PRO A 100 1.07 13.30 -11.01
CA PRO A 100 -0.36 13.01 -10.87
C PRO A 100 -1.14 13.05 -12.19
N SER A 101 -0.77 13.93 -13.13
CA SER A 101 -1.40 14.00 -14.45
C SER A 101 -1.16 12.74 -15.27
N VAL A 102 0.05 12.17 -15.17
CA VAL A 102 0.44 10.94 -15.86
C VAL A 102 -0.24 9.73 -15.20
N ILE A 103 -0.25 9.66 -13.87
CA ILE A 103 -0.98 8.63 -13.12
C ILE A 103 -2.44 8.60 -13.55
N GLN A 104 -3.11 9.76 -13.58
CA GLN A 104 -4.51 9.84 -13.97
C GLN A 104 -4.73 9.41 -15.43
N ALA A 105 -3.86 9.81 -16.35
CA ALA A 105 -3.95 9.39 -17.75
C ALA A 105 -3.79 7.87 -17.93
N LEU A 106 -2.85 7.25 -17.21
CA LEU A 106 -2.65 5.80 -17.22
C LEU A 106 -3.85 5.05 -16.64
N ILE A 107 -4.39 5.52 -15.51
CA ILE A 107 -5.59 4.93 -14.88
C ILE A 107 -6.82 5.07 -15.79
N HIS A 108 -7.00 6.23 -16.44
CA HIS A 108 -8.09 6.43 -17.42
C HIS A 108 -7.94 5.51 -18.65
N LYS A 109 -6.72 5.15 -19.04
CA LYS A 109 -6.47 4.13 -20.08
C LYS A 109 -6.78 2.70 -19.63
N GLY A 110 -7.05 2.50 -18.34
CA GLY A 110 -7.42 1.20 -17.78
C GLY A 110 -6.26 0.22 -17.69
N VAL A 111 -5.01 0.71 -17.54
CA VAL A 111 -3.85 -0.16 -17.28
C VAL A 111 -4.04 -0.92 -15.96
N ASN A 112 -3.47 -2.12 -15.84
CA ASN A 112 -3.55 -2.95 -14.66
C ASN A 112 -2.68 -2.38 -13.52
N PRO A 113 -3.26 -1.84 -12.42
CA PRO A 113 -2.49 -1.34 -11.29
C PRO A 113 -2.01 -2.47 -10.35
N GLY A 114 -2.30 -3.73 -10.67
CA GLY A 114 -1.90 -4.91 -9.91
C GLY A 114 -0.58 -5.55 -10.35
N LEU A 115 0.07 -5.05 -11.41
CA LEU A 115 1.39 -5.53 -11.82
C LEU A 115 2.42 -5.21 -10.73
N GLN A 116 3.31 -6.17 -10.47
CA GLN A 116 4.31 -6.09 -9.40
C GLN A 116 5.72 -5.88 -9.98
N ASP A 117 6.48 -4.98 -9.34
CA ASP A 117 7.90 -4.74 -9.64
C ASP A 117 8.83 -5.86 -9.12
N ARG A 118 10.15 -5.67 -9.25
CA ARG A 118 11.19 -6.61 -8.77
C ARG A 118 11.23 -6.78 -7.25
N ASN A 119 10.37 -6.15 -6.48
CA ASN A 119 10.22 -6.38 -5.04
C ASN A 119 8.82 -6.91 -4.69
N GLY A 120 8.00 -7.19 -5.69
CA GLY A 120 6.59 -7.53 -5.50
C GLY A 120 5.71 -6.30 -5.24
N ASN A 121 6.22 -5.07 -5.33
CA ASN A 121 5.42 -3.90 -5.05
C ASN A 121 4.55 -3.56 -6.26
N THR A 122 3.27 -3.31 -6.02
CA THR A 122 2.44 -2.61 -7.00
C THR A 122 2.68 -1.09 -6.91
N PRO A 123 2.16 -0.27 -7.85
CA PRO A 123 2.25 1.18 -7.72
C PRO A 123 1.60 1.71 -6.43
N LEU A 124 0.56 1.05 -5.91
CA LEU A 124 -0.04 1.43 -4.63
C LEU A 124 0.87 1.13 -3.44
N HIS A 125 1.64 0.03 -3.47
CA HIS A 125 2.67 -0.26 -2.46
C HIS A 125 3.72 0.85 -2.45
N LEU A 126 4.19 1.31 -3.62
CA LEU A 126 5.14 2.42 -3.74
C LEU A 126 4.57 3.73 -3.17
N ALA A 127 3.30 4.04 -3.45
CA ALA A 127 2.64 5.22 -2.88
C ALA A 127 2.56 5.15 -1.34
N CYS A 128 2.30 3.97 -0.77
CA CYS A 128 2.29 3.75 0.68
C CYS A 128 3.69 3.90 1.29
N GLU A 129 4.70 3.29 0.66
CA GLU A 129 6.09 3.32 1.11
C GLU A 129 6.64 4.75 1.14
N GLN A 130 6.35 5.53 0.11
CA GLN A 130 6.75 6.94 0.00
C GLN A 130 5.78 7.90 0.71
N GLN A 131 4.72 7.40 1.35
CA GLN A 131 3.71 8.19 2.06
C GLN A 131 2.96 9.22 1.17
N ARG A 132 2.83 8.94 -0.13
CA ARG A 132 2.20 9.83 -1.12
C ARG A 132 0.68 9.61 -1.18
N VAL A 133 -0.03 10.19 -0.22
CA VAL A 133 -1.49 10.04 -0.08
C VAL A 133 -2.25 10.47 -1.34
N GLN A 134 -1.82 11.54 -2.02
CA GLN A 134 -2.46 12.01 -3.26
C GLN A 134 -2.36 10.98 -4.39
N CYS A 135 -1.19 10.38 -4.58
CA CYS A 135 -1.01 9.31 -5.58
C CYS A 135 -1.88 8.10 -5.23
N ALA A 136 -1.89 7.68 -3.96
CA ALA A 136 -2.74 6.58 -3.50
C ALA A 136 -4.24 6.88 -3.72
N GLN A 137 -4.69 8.11 -3.46
CA GLN A 137 -6.07 8.53 -3.74
C GLN A 137 -6.42 8.39 -5.22
N GLN A 138 -5.54 8.83 -6.12
CA GLN A 138 -5.77 8.71 -7.56
C GLN A 138 -5.82 7.25 -8.03
N LEU A 139 -4.94 6.40 -7.50
CA LEU A 139 -4.93 4.96 -7.81
C LEU A 139 -6.21 4.26 -7.35
N LEU A 140 -6.70 4.59 -6.16
CA LEU A 140 -7.89 3.96 -5.56
C LEU A 140 -9.21 4.49 -6.12
N GLN A 141 -9.25 5.72 -6.64
CA GLN A 141 -10.45 6.33 -7.23
C GLN A 141 -10.77 5.83 -8.67
N GLY A 142 -9.92 4.99 -9.26
CA GLY A 142 -10.03 4.56 -10.66
C GLY A 142 -11.38 3.93 -11.03
N THR A 143 -12.17 4.69 -11.81
CA THR A 143 -13.45 4.34 -12.49
C THR A 143 -14.77 4.42 -11.70
N VAL A 144 -14.95 5.43 -10.83
CA VAL A 144 -16.32 5.91 -10.56
C VAL A 144 -16.68 6.96 -11.64
N LEU A 145 -17.24 6.50 -12.75
CA LEU A 145 -18.00 7.41 -13.62
C LEU A 145 -19.27 7.83 -12.85
N PRO A 146 -19.66 9.11 -12.87
CA PRO A 146 -20.83 9.62 -12.13
C PRO A 146 -22.20 9.19 -12.70
N ASP A 147 -22.25 8.20 -13.60
CA ASP A 147 -23.51 7.68 -14.15
C ASP A 147 -23.94 6.40 -13.42
N ASP A 148 -24.91 6.58 -12.52
CA ASP A 148 -25.56 5.63 -11.59
C ASP A 148 -26.22 4.38 -12.21
N THR A 149 -25.77 3.88 -13.36
CA THR A 149 -26.41 2.70 -14.01
C THR A 149 -25.45 1.63 -14.52
N ALA A 150 -24.14 1.88 -14.52
CA ALA A 150 -23.15 0.86 -14.87
C ALA A 150 -22.57 0.23 -13.59
N LYS A 151 -22.84 -1.06 -13.41
CA LYS A 151 -22.11 -1.97 -12.51
C LYS A 151 -20.61 -1.61 -12.55
N PRO A 152 -19.89 -1.47 -11.42
CA PRO A 152 -18.50 -1.06 -11.42
C PRO A 152 -17.68 -2.06 -12.25
N SER A 153 -17.39 -1.69 -13.50
CA SER A 153 -16.56 -2.45 -14.42
C SER A 153 -15.10 -1.98 -14.34
N GLY A 154 -14.72 -1.43 -13.18
CA GLY A 154 -13.36 -1.10 -12.80
C GLY A 154 -12.64 -2.33 -12.31
N HIS A 155 -11.40 -2.53 -12.71
CA HIS A 155 -10.54 -3.58 -12.17
C HIS A 155 -10.39 -3.31 -10.66
N GLN A 156 -11.15 -4.00 -9.83
CA GLN A 156 -11.09 -3.85 -8.39
C GLN A 156 -9.69 -4.28 -7.94
N GLN A 157 -8.86 -3.32 -7.57
CA GLN A 157 -7.50 -3.57 -7.12
C GLN A 157 -7.56 -4.46 -5.86
N ASP A 158 -6.81 -5.56 -5.85
CA ASP A 158 -6.70 -6.40 -4.67
C ASP A 158 -5.82 -5.70 -3.63
N LEU A 159 -6.46 -5.06 -2.64
CA LEU A 159 -5.78 -4.35 -1.56
C LEU A 159 -5.08 -5.29 -0.57
N GLN A 160 -5.32 -6.60 -0.66
CA GLN A 160 -4.67 -7.60 0.18
C GLN A 160 -3.47 -8.25 -0.52
N LEU A 161 -3.24 -7.96 -1.80
CA LEU A 161 -2.07 -8.42 -2.52
C LEU A 161 -0.82 -7.99 -1.77
N GLN A 162 0.08 -8.94 -1.54
CA GLN A 162 1.30 -8.74 -0.76
C GLN A 162 2.50 -8.63 -1.69
N ASN A 163 3.45 -7.77 -1.33
CA ASN A 163 4.77 -7.78 -1.95
C ASN A 163 5.61 -9.01 -1.51
N TRP A 164 6.84 -9.14 -2.01
CA TRP A 164 7.68 -10.31 -1.71
C TRP A 164 8.18 -10.37 -0.25
N GLN A 165 7.96 -9.31 0.52
CA GLN A 165 8.17 -9.30 1.97
C GLN A 165 6.93 -9.80 2.74
N GLY A 166 5.86 -10.17 2.04
CA GLY A 166 4.59 -10.58 2.65
C GLY A 166 3.74 -9.40 3.16
N LEU A 167 4.02 -8.16 2.73
CA LEU A 167 3.34 -6.96 3.20
C LEU A 167 2.32 -6.47 2.17
N ALA A 168 1.05 -6.45 2.56
CA ALA A 168 0.02 -5.62 1.92
C ALA A 168 0.18 -4.11 2.23
N CYS A 169 -0.46 -3.25 1.45
CA CYS A 169 -0.40 -1.78 1.58
C CYS A 169 -0.75 -1.25 2.98
N LEU A 170 -1.71 -1.89 3.67
CA LEU A 170 -2.10 -1.48 5.03
C LEU A 170 -0.99 -1.76 6.05
N HIS A 171 -0.21 -2.84 5.88
CA HIS A 171 0.95 -3.10 6.73
C HIS A 171 2.02 -2.03 6.54
N ILE A 172 2.38 -1.72 5.28
CA ILE A 172 3.36 -0.68 4.96
C ILE A 172 2.94 0.66 5.58
N SER A 173 1.69 1.07 5.38
CA SER A 173 1.15 2.31 5.92
C SER A 173 1.21 2.36 7.45
N THR A 174 1.00 1.21 8.10
CA THR A 174 1.10 1.07 9.55
C THR A 174 2.54 1.18 10.05
N LEU A 175 3.49 0.52 9.37
CA LEU A 175 4.92 0.62 9.66
C LEU A 175 5.44 2.06 9.51
N LYS A 176 4.93 2.81 8.53
CA LYS A 176 5.22 4.25 8.37
C LYS A 176 4.48 5.14 9.38
N GLY A 177 3.53 4.60 10.15
CA GLY A 177 2.70 5.35 11.10
C GLY A 177 1.77 6.37 10.43
N ASN A 178 1.49 6.24 9.14
CA ASN A 178 0.70 7.19 8.37
C ASN A 178 -0.80 6.90 8.50
N ILE A 179 -1.42 7.47 9.53
CA ILE A 179 -2.86 7.30 9.83
C ILE A 179 -3.76 7.76 8.67
N GLN A 180 -3.36 8.82 7.94
CA GLN A 180 -4.14 9.30 6.80
C GLN A 180 -4.19 8.25 5.67
N MET A 181 -3.04 7.65 5.35
CA MET A 181 -2.95 6.56 4.37
C MET A 181 -3.72 5.32 4.84
N MET A 182 -3.58 4.94 6.11
CA MET A 182 -4.34 3.82 6.70
C MET A 182 -5.86 4.07 6.57
N SER A 183 -6.33 5.28 6.88
CA SER A 183 -7.74 5.63 6.74
C SER A 183 -8.24 5.54 5.30
N LEU A 184 -7.44 6.01 4.34
CA LEU A 184 -7.77 5.93 2.92
C LEU A 184 -7.92 4.47 2.45
N LEU A 185 -6.96 3.61 2.82
CA LEU A 185 -6.97 2.19 2.46
C LEU A 185 -8.18 1.48 3.05
N LEU A 186 -8.49 1.71 4.34
CA LEU A 186 -9.66 1.11 5.00
C LEU A 186 -10.98 1.58 4.39
N GLN A 187 -11.10 2.86 4.04
CA GLN A 187 -12.27 3.39 3.31
C GLN A 187 -12.44 2.77 1.92
N SER A 188 -11.33 2.34 1.31
CA SER A 188 -11.30 1.69 0.00
C SER A 188 -11.47 0.16 0.08
N GLY A 189 -11.72 -0.40 1.27
CA GLY A 189 -12.00 -1.82 1.46
C GLY A 189 -10.79 -2.70 1.82
N ALA A 190 -9.67 -2.11 2.25
CA ALA A 190 -8.56 -2.90 2.80
C ALA A 190 -9.03 -3.68 4.04
N ASN A 191 -8.56 -4.92 4.18
CA ASN A 191 -8.95 -5.76 5.31
C ASN A 191 -8.14 -5.33 6.52
N ILE A 192 -8.82 -4.86 7.57
CA ILE A 192 -8.17 -4.35 8.78
C ILE A 192 -7.36 -5.40 9.52
N ASP A 193 -7.74 -6.68 9.40
CA ASP A 193 -7.11 -7.83 10.04
C ASP A 193 -6.32 -8.69 9.04
N VAL A 194 -5.89 -8.09 7.91
CA VAL A 194 -4.96 -8.76 6.97
C VAL A 194 -3.72 -9.23 7.73
N ARG A 195 -3.23 -10.44 7.42
CA ARG A 195 -2.05 -11.03 8.06
C ARG A 195 -0.86 -10.97 7.11
N GLU A 196 0.28 -10.45 7.55
CA GLU A 196 1.51 -10.48 6.75
C GLU A 196 2.11 -11.89 6.63
N GLY A 197 2.87 -12.10 5.56
CA GLY A 197 3.28 -13.44 5.13
C GLY A 197 4.28 -14.18 6.03
N THR A 198 5.08 -13.48 6.85
CA THR A 198 6.18 -14.08 7.61
C THR A 198 5.79 -14.63 8.98
N SER A 199 5.11 -13.83 9.81
CA SER A 199 4.72 -14.19 11.18
C SER A 199 3.20 -14.12 11.42
N GLY A 200 2.44 -13.74 10.41
CA GLY A 200 0.99 -13.60 10.51
C GLY A 200 0.57 -12.37 11.30
N LYS A 201 1.44 -11.36 11.44
CA LYS A 201 1.10 -10.11 12.12
C LYS A 201 -0.01 -9.38 11.38
N THR A 202 -1.00 -8.90 12.11
CA THR A 202 -1.97 -7.94 11.57
C THR A 202 -1.44 -6.51 11.68
N PRO A 203 -2.04 -5.51 11.00
CA PRO A 203 -1.72 -4.11 11.22
C PRO A 203 -1.72 -3.72 12.71
N LEU A 204 -2.64 -4.27 13.52
CA LEU A 204 -2.66 -4.00 14.96
C LEU A 204 -1.38 -4.48 15.66
N HIS A 205 -0.87 -5.66 15.32
CA HIS A 205 0.41 -6.15 15.84
C HIS A 205 1.58 -5.25 15.44
N LEU A 206 1.63 -4.80 14.19
CA LEU A 206 2.69 -3.91 13.71
C LEU A 206 2.63 -2.54 14.41
N ALA A 207 1.43 -2.00 14.65
CA ALA A 207 1.28 -0.76 15.40
C ALA A 207 1.81 -0.86 16.84
N VAL A 208 1.60 -2.01 17.50
CA VAL A 208 2.18 -2.33 18.81
C VAL A 208 3.71 -2.46 18.72
N GLU A 209 4.23 -3.19 17.72
CA GLU A 209 5.67 -3.37 17.51
C GLU A 209 6.40 -2.05 17.24
N CYS A 210 5.76 -1.09 16.58
CA CYS A 210 6.28 0.25 16.37
C CYS A 210 6.08 1.21 17.55
N HIS A 211 5.53 0.74 18.69
CA HIS A 211 5.17 1.58 19.85
C HIS A 211 4.25 2.78 19.49
N ASN A 212 3.45 2.63 18.42
CA ASN A 212 2.64 3.73 17.89
C ASN A 212 1.22 3.70 18.49
N ARG A 213 1.08 4.32 19.67
CA ARG A 213 -0.20 4.44 20.39
C ARG A 213 -1.34 5.02 19.54
N ARG A 214 -1.04 5.98 18.66
CA ARG A 214 -2.05 6.59 17.78
C ARG A 214 -2.57 5.59 16.74
N ALA A 215 -1.68 4.81 16.14
CA ALA A 215 -2.06 3.76 15.19
C ALA A 215 -2.84 2.63 15.87
N VAL A 216 -2.44 2.23 17.08
CA VAL A 216 -3.19 1.24 17.89
C VAL A 216 -4.61 1.73 18.15
N GLN A 217 -4.78 2.94 18.70
CA GLN A 217 -6.10 3.51 18.98
C GLN A 217 -6.95 3.66 17.71
N PHE A 218 -6.33 4.10 16.62
CA PHE A 218 -7.00 4.25 15.34
C PHE A 218 -7.54 2.91 14.81
N LEU A 219 -6.70 1.86 14.79
CA LEU A 219 -7.09 0.54 14.32
C LEU A 219 -8.20 -0.08 15.18
N LEU A 220 -8.09 0.01 16.51
CA LEU A 220 -9.12 -0.47 17.43
C LEU A 220 -10.45 0.29 17.23
N HIS A 221 -10.40 1.61 17.07
CA HIS A 221 -11.59 2.42 16.77
C HIS A 221 -12.22 2.08 15.42
N LYS A 222 -11.43 1.61 14.46
CA LYS A 222 -11.90 1.11 13.15
C LYS A 222 -12.37 -0.35 13.19
N GLY A 223 -12.35 -1.01 14.35
CA GLY A 223 -12.87 -2.35 14.55
C GLY A 223 -11.86 -3.48 14.27
N ALA A 224 -10.56 -3.20 14.37
CA ALA A 224 -9.54 -4.26 14.33
C ALA A 224 -9.80 -5.28 15.43
N TYR A 225 -9.64 -6.57 15.12
CA TYR A 225 -9.84 -7.62 16.10
C TYR A 225 -8.71 -7.60 17.14
N VAL A 226 -9.06 -7.22 18.37
CA VAL A 226 -8.10 -6.98 19.46
C VAL A 226 -7.29 -8.22 19.84
N ASP A 227 -7.88 -9.41 19.69
CA ASP A 227 -7.29 -10.70 20.04
C ASP A 227 -6.81 -11.48 18.81
N ALA A 228 -6.52 -10.79 17.70
CA ALA A 228 -5.93 -11.43 16.52
C ALA A 228 -4.65 -12.17 16.92
N GLN A 229 -4.47 -13.39 16.40
CA GLN A 229 -3.30 -14.20 16.72
C GLN A 229 -2.32 -14.22 15.55
N MET A 230 -1.03 -14.03 15.86
CA MET A 230 0.10 -14.37 14.99
C MET A 230 0.21 -15.90 14.80
N TYR A 231 1.11 -16.35 13.93
CA TYR A 231 1.33 -17.79 13.71
C TYR A 231 1.83 -18.54 14.94
N ASN A 232 2.51 -17.87 15.88
CA ASN A 232 2.92 -18.46 17.17
C ASN A 232 1.85 -18.31 18.27
N GLY A 233 0.64 -17.87 17.94
CA GLY A 233 -0.46 -17.70 18.89
C GLY A 233 -0.41 -16.42 19.73
N CYS A 234 0.66 -15.63 19.67
CA CYS A 234 0.72 -14.36 20.39
C CYS A 234 -0.29 -13.35 19.84
N THR A 235 -0.95 -12.64 20.75
CA THR A 235 -1.87 -11.53 20.45
C THR A 235 -1.16 -10.16 20.53
N PRO A 236 -1.79 -9.05 20.11
CA PRO A 236 -1.23 -7.72 20.33
C PRO A 236 -0.92 -7.44 21.81
N LEU A 237 -1.69 -7.98 22.74
CA LEU A 237 -1.44 -7.82 24.18
C LEU A 237 -0.16 -8.55 24.62
N HIS A 238 0.07 -9.78 24.15
CA HIS A 238 1.34 -10.49 24.39
C HIS A 238 2.53 -9.64 23.91
N LEU A 239 2.43 -9.05 22.71
CA LEU A 239 3.47 -8.20 22.15
C LEU A 239 3.70 -6.92 22.97
N ALA A 240 2.64 -6.26 23.44
CA ALA A 240 2.75 -5.04 24.23
C ALA A 240 3.44 -5.32 25.58
N VAL A 241 3.06 -6.42 26.24
CA VAL A 241 3.61 -6.80 27.54
C VAL A 241 5.05 -7.29 27.43
N GLY A 242 5.36 -8.17 26.47
CA GLY A 242 6.73 -8.66 26.25
C GLY A 242 7.70 -7.54 25.85
N ARG A 243 7.20 -6.43 25.26
CA ARG A 243 7.98 -5.21 24.97
C ARG A 243 7.96 -4.18 26.10
N LYS A 244 7.34 -4.49 27.22
CA LYS A 244 7.22 -3.62 28.40
C LYS A 244 6.52 -2.28 28.13
N ASP A 245 5.58 -2.25 27.17
CA ASP A 245 4.79 -1.06 26.81
C ASP A 245 3.46 -1.02 27.57
N ALA A 246 3.52 -0.54 28.83
CA ALA A 246 2.34 -0.46 29.70
C ALA A 246 1.22 0.44 29.15
N ALA A 247 1.57 1.47 28.38
CA ALA A 247 0.58 2.39 27.83
C ALA A 247 -0.25 1.71 26.73
N ILE A 248 0.39 0.95 25.84
CA ILE A 248 -0.30 0.16 24.82
C ILE A 248 -1.02 -1.03 25.44
N ALA A 249 -0.41 -1.73 26.39
CA ALA A 249 -1.06 -2.83 27.11
C ALA A 249 -2.36 -2.35 27.78
N ALA A 250 -2.34 -1.18 28.44
CA ALA A 250 -3.54 -0.56 28.99
C ALA A 250 -4.58 -0.30 27.90
N ILE A 251 -4.21 0.31 26.76
CA ILE A 251 -5.16 0.58 25.65
C ILE A 251 -5.83 -0.71 25.17
N LEU A 252 -5.07 -1.78 25.00
CA LEU A 252 -5.58 -3.08 24.56
C LEU A 252 -6.52 -3.70 25.60
N SER A 253 -6.14 -3.72 26.87
CA SER A 253 -7.01 -4.22 27.96
C SER A 253 -8.31 -3.43 28.06
N HIS A 254 -8.27 -2.10 27.97
CA HIS A 254 -9.47 -1.26 27.95
C HIS A 254 -10.33 -1.47 26.70
N SER A 255 -9.74 -1.99 25.62
CA SER A 255 -10.43 -2.33 24.38
C SER A 255 -10.94 -3.77 24.36
N GLY A 256 -10.88 -4.48 25.50
CA GLY A 256 -11.46 -5.81 25.67
C GLY A 256 -10.55 -6.98 25.29
N ALA A 257 -9.22 -6.75 25.21
CA ALA A 257 -8.27 -7.85 25.00
C ALA A 257 -8.43 -8.94 26.07
N ASP A 258 -8.49 -10.20 25.65
CA ASP A 258 -8.55 -11.33 26.57
C ASP A 258 -7.15 -11.61 27.16
N THR A 259 -7.00 -11.33 28.45
CA THR A 259 -5.76 -11.50 29.21
C THR A 259 -5.40 -12.96 29.45
N LEU A 260 -6.33 -13.90 29.24
CA LEU A 260 -6.18 -15.33 29.52
C LEU A 260 -5.80 -16.15 28.29
N LEU A 261 -5.78 -15.55 27.09
CA LEU A 261 -5.34 -16.24 25.88
C LEU A 261 -3.89 -16.66 26.03
N ARG A 262 -3.60 -17.88 25.57
CA ARG A 262 -2.25 -18.46 25.60
C ARG A 262 -1.66 -18.56 24.21
N ASN A 263 -0.38 -18.22 24.09
CA ASN A 263 0.40 -18.46 22.88
C ASN A 263 0.74 -19.96 22.71
N MET A 264 1.49 -20.31 21.66
CA MET A 264 1.93 -21.70 21.44
C MET A 264 2.90 -22.24 22.48
N GLU A 265 3.55 -21.37 23.26
CA GLU A 265 4.41 -21.73 24.39
C GLU A 265 3.60 -21.88 25.69
N ASN A 266 2.27 -21.83 25.60
CA ASN A 266 1.33 -21.92 26.71
C ASN A 266 1.44 -20.76 27.71
N GLU A 267 1.98 -19.62 27.28
CA GLU A 267 2.15 -18.40 28.07
C GLU A 267 0.98 -17.45 27.80
N THR A 268 0.46 -16.84 28.86
CA THR A 268 -0.42 -15.68 28.80
C THR A 268 0.39 -14.40 28.60
N ALA A 269 -0.27 -13.30 28.26
CA ALA A 269 0.40 -12.00 28.21
C ALA A 269 1.05 -11.63 29.56
N GLN A 270 0.46 -12.04 30.68
CA GLN A 270 1.00 -11.79 32.01
C GLN A 270 2.30 -12.57 32.29
N ASP A 271 2.41 -13.79 31.79
CA ASP A 271 3.64 -14.61 31.92
C ASP A 271 4.84 -13.91 31.25
N LEU A 272 4.59 -13.11 30.21
CA LEU A 272 5.59 -12.30 29.50
C LEU A 272 5.96 -11.00 30.21
N ALA A 273 5.31 -10.62 31.32
CA ALA A 273 5.57 -9.36 32.01
C ALA A 273 6.94 -9.34 32.72
N ASP A 274 7.57 -10.50 32.92
CA ASP A 274 8.93 -10.64 33.46
C ASP A 274 9.15 -9.83 34.76
N GLY A 275 8.15 -9.87 35.67
CA GLY A 275 8.18 -9.17 36.95
C GLY A 275 7.96 -7.65 36.90
N ASN A 276 7.47 -7.09 35.79
CA ASN A 276 7.12 -5.67 35.70
C ASN A 276 5.80 -5.37 36.43
N ASP A 277 5.90 -4.82 37.64
CA ASP A 277 4.75 -4.50 38.51
C ASP A 277 3.68 -3.62 37.83
N ASP A 278 4.09 -2.65 36.99
CA ASP A 278 3.14 -1.78 36.28
C ASP A 278 2.29 -2.57 35.28
N LEU A 279 2.89 -3.55 34.59
CA LEU A 279 2.17 -4.42 33.66
C LEU A 279 1.31 -5.44 34.39
N LEU A 280 1.82 -6.00 35.49
CA LEU A 280 1.06 -6.92 36.33
C LEU A 280 -0.18 -6.25 36.94
N ALA A 281 -0.08 -4.98 37.33
CA ALA A 281 -1.21 -4.19 37.83
C ALA A 281 -2.30 -3.96 36.76
N LEU A 282 -1.92 -3.91 35.48
CA LEU A 282 -2.85 -3.76 34.35
C LEU A 282 -3.51 -5.09 33.94
N LEU A 283 -2.98 -6.22 34.40
CA LEU A 283 -3.42 -7.57 34.08
C LEU A 283 -3.85 -8.28 35.37
N PRO A 284 -4.92 -7.82 36.04
CA PRO A 284 -5.36 -8.45 37.26
C PRO A 284 -5.71 -9.92 37.02
N PHE A 285 -5.28 -10.78 37.95
CA PHE A 285 -5.78 -12.15 38.06
C PHE A 285 -7.29 -12.10 38.32
N ASP A 286 -8.11 -12.15 37.27
CA ASP A 286 -9.55 -12.33 37.40
C ASP A 286 -9.85 -13.82 37.65
N ASP A 287 -9.69 -14.27 38.90
CA ASP A 287 -10.20 -15.58 39.36
C ASP A 287 -11.74 -15.70 39.19
N LEU A 288 -12.43 -14.59 38.92
CA LEU A 288 -13.89 -14.47 38.84
C LEU A 288 -14.49 -14.68 37.44
N LYS A 289 -13.69 -14.93 36.40
CA LYS A 289 -14.23 -15.30 35.06
C LYS A 289 -14.47 -16.80 34.88
N ILE A 290 -14.27 -17.62 35.91
CA ILE A 290 -14.80 -18.97 35.92
C ILE A 290 -16.29 -18.90 36.27
N SER A 291 -17.12 -19.20 35.26
CA SER A 291 -18.58 -19.37 35.32
C SER A 291 -19.41 -18.09 35.20
N GLY A 292 -19.91 -17.86 33.98
CA GLY A 292 -21.06 -16.99 33.69
C GLY A 292 -22.38 -17.49 34.30
N LYS A 293 -22.44 -17.62 35.63
CA LYS A 293 -23.70 -17.72 36.38
C LYS A 293 -23.57 -16.91 37.69
N PRO A 294 -24.50 -16.00 37.98
CA PRO A 294 -24.53 -15.34 39.28
C PRO A 294 -24.77 -16.40 40.35
N VAL A 295 -23.93 -16.42 41.38
CA VAL A 295 -24.17 -17.21 42.59
C VAL A 295 -25.38 -16.58 43.28
N VAL A 296 -26.54 -17.19 43.09
CA VAL A 296 -27.75 -16.84 43.82
C VAL A 296 -27.57 -17.41 45.23
N CYS A 297 -27.25 -16.56 46.19
CA CYS A 297 -27.35 -16.91 47.60
C CYS A 297 -28.83 -17.16 47.90
N SER A 298 -29.19 -18.42 48.16
CA SER A 298 -30.49 -18.76 48.73
C SER A 298 -30.33 -18.84 50.24
N GLU A 299 -31.23 -18.15 50.94
CA GLU A 299 -31.32 -18.01 52.40
C GLU A 299 -31.43 -19.34 53.16
#